data_AF-A0A972S3B9-F1
#
_entry.id   AF-A0A972S3B9-F1
#
_cell.length_a   1.000
_cell.length_b   1.000
_cell.length_c   1.000
_cell.angle_alpha   90.00
_cell.angle_beta   90.00
_cell.angle_gamma   90.00
#
_symmetry.space_group_name_H-M   'P 1'
#
loop_
_entity.id
_entity.type
_entity.pdbx_description
1 polymer ?
#
loop_
_entity_poly.entity_id
_entity_poly.type
_entity_poly.pdbx_seq_one_letter_code
_entity_poly.pdbx_strand_id
1 'polypeptide(L)'
;MIATIQALYNEKYFDDNATACLFPARTRWLTDQLHLKNLPKVTCKEYNKVLHRLDPVSTTIVFPSAHINSPASMFGHTFLRINSSYNSKLLSYAINYAADADSNKENGVIFAIKGLFGGYDGKYSLLPYYEKLKEYQDTENRDIWEYDLNLNIQETKRMFEHIWEVKDTYTTYLFFNRNCSYAMLWLLEVARPSLHLRGDFIYQVSPLETIFTIKKAKLIKSYSFRASSRSQIEAYRSILSYKEIQLAKQLSKNTISLSDFIKDKQIILDKKRYILELAINLLQYDYKQKKITKEYYLQTFHTLTLTRAKMGKTKKIIPKQPDNPLQGHQANRLNIGFETYDNQLATIFSIRPVYHSFEDSPIGFLRGTQIEFFNIELLGSNNGLKIEKATLLSLYSITQIDSIFTPLSWKLQMGWDTNSIEQKTKFNTTIDFGWTLGNNLGYIYILGDLFGY
;
A
#
# COMPACT_ATOMS: atom_id res chain seq x y z
N MET A 1 9.09 -25.00 23.69
CA MET A 1 9.67 -24.34 24.88
C MET A 1 10.71 -25.22 25.56
N ILE A 2 10.37 -26.44 26.01
CA ILE A 2 11.30 -27.39 26.64
C ILE A 2 12.55 -27.65 25.77
N ALA A 3 12.37 -27.89 24.47
CA ALA A 3 13.47 -28.11 23.53
C ALA A 3 14.47 -26.94 23.49
N THR A 4 14.00 -25.69 23.57
CA THR A 4 14.87 -24.50 23.57
C THR A 4 15.69 -24.42 24.86
N ILE A 5 15.08 -24.68 26.01
CA ILE A 5 15.77 -24.70 27.30
C ILE A 5 16.86 -25.78 27.30
N GLN A 6 16.54 -26.98 26.84
CA GLN A 6 17.50 -28.08 26.71
C GLN A 6 18.65 -27.72 25.76
N ALA A 7 18.36 -27.09 24.64
CA ALA A 7 19.39 -26.65 23.68
C ALA A 7 20.30 -25.56 24.28
N LEU A 8 19.74 -24.62 25.05
CA LEU A 8 20.52 -23.56 25.73
C LEU A 8 21.47 -24.12 26.79
N TYR A 9 21.04 -25.12 27.58
CA TYR A 9 21.91 -25.73 28.60
C TYR A 9 22.90 -26.75 28.03
N ASN A 10 22.54 -27.42 26.93
CA ASN A 10 23.38 -28.39 26.24
C ASN A 10 23.99 -27.80 24.96
N GLU A 11 24.45 -26.56 25.03
CA GLU A 11 24.98 -25.83 23.88
C GLU A 11 26.21 -26.55 23.29
N LYS A 12 26.20 -26.74 21.97
CA LYS A 12 27.28 -27.40 21.23
C LYS A 12 28.13 -26.41 20.43
N TYR A 13 27.56 -25.26 20.08
CA TYR A 13 28.19 -24.24 19.26
C TYR A 13 28.38 -22.96 20.08
N PHE A 14 29.53 -22.29 19.92
CA PHE A 14 29.87 -21.08 20.68
C PHE A 14 30.05 -19.85 19.77
N ASP A 15 29.64 -19.98 18.50
CA ASP A 15 29.67 -18.96 17.45
C ASP A 15 28.23 -18.56 17.05
N ASP A 16 28.05 -18.02 15.85
CA ASP A 16 26.75 -17.59 15.32
C ASP A 16 25.71 -18.72 15.22
N ASN A 17 26.12 -19.99 15.24
CA ASN A 17 25.22 -21.14 15.22
C ASN A 17 24.74 -21.55 16.61
N ALA A 18 25.20 -20.89 17.67
CA ALA A 18 24.70 -21.13 19.03
C ALA A 18 23.19 -20.87 19.11
N THR A 19 22.50 -21.65 19.93
CA THR A 19 21.05 -21.54 20.19
C THR A 19 20.67 -20.12 20.59
N ALA A 20 21.48 -19.47 21.44
CA ALA A 20 21.23 -18.09 21.87
C ALA A 20 21.39 -17.05 20.76
N CYS A 21 22.21 -17.33 19.74
CA CYS A 21 22.44 -16.45 18.58
C CYS A 21 21.37 -16.65 17.50
N LEU A 22 20.88 -17.87 17.32
CA LEU A 22 19.78 -18.19 16.41
C LEU A 22 18.42 -17.75 16.97
N PHE A 23 18.24 -17.85 18.28
CA PHE A 23 16.97 -17.55 18.97
C PHE A 23 17.12 -16.50 20.09
N PRO A 24 17.57 -15.26 19.79
CA PRO A 24 17.79 -14.24 20.80
C PRO A 24 16.51 -13.81 21.53
N ALA A 25 15.37 -13.72 20.84
CA ALA A 25 14.10 -13.31 21.46
C ALA A 25 13.60 -14.36 22.46
N ARG A 26 13.64 -15.64 22.10
CA ARG A 26 13.28 -16.77 22.99
C ARG A 26 14.24 -16.86 24.15
N THR A 27 15.55 -16.71 23.89
CA THR A 27 16.58 -16.78 24.93
C THR A 27 16.37 -15.70 25.97
N ARG A 28 16.18 -14.44 25.54
CA ARG A 28 15.86 -13.33 26.44
C ARG A 28 14.56 -13.60 27.21
N TRP A 29 13.48 -13.94 26.52
CA TRP A 29 12.18 -14.17 27.17
C TRP A 29 12.23 -15.30 28.20
N LEU A 30 12.87 -16.43 27.88
CA LEU A 30 13.03 -17.55 28.82
C LEU A 30 13.90 -17.18 30.01
N THR A 31 14.99 -16.45 29.78
CA THR A 31 15.86 -15.96 30.85
C THR A 31 15.09 -15.04 31.80
N ASP A 32 14.28 -14.13 31.26
CA ASP A 32 13.45 -13.21 32.04
C ASP A 32 12.36 -13.95 32.84
N GLN A 33 11.64 -14.88 32.22
CA GLN A 33 10.47 -15.56 32.83
C GLN A 33 10.85 -16.66 33.82
N LEU A 34 11.93 -17.40 33.56
CA LEU A 34 12.34 -18.57 34.36
C LEU A 34 13.58 -18.28 35.22
N HIS A 35 14.11 -17.07 35.16
CA HIS A 35 15.34 -16.68 35.84
C HIS A 35 16.50 -17.63 35.56
N LEU A 36 16.67 -18.04 34.29
CA LEU A 36 17.71 -18.99 33.89
C LEU A 36 19.10 -18.45 34.28
N LYS A 37 19.90 -19.32 34.89
CA LYS A 37 21.28 -19.02 35.33
C LYS A 37 22.27 -19.97 34.66
N ASN A 38 23.53 -19.56 34.65
CA ASN A 38 24.66 -20.36 34.17
C ASN A 38 24.52 -20.84 32.72
N LEU A 39 23.90 -20.01 31.87
CA LEU A 39 23.87 -20.27 30.43
C LEU A 39 25.30 -20.16 29.85
N PRO A 40 25.68 -21.03 28.91
CA PRO A 40 26.96 -20.94 28.21
C PRO A 40 27.18 -19.55 27.58
N LYS A 41 28.40 -19.02 27.67
CA LYS A 41 28.77 -17.76 27.01
C LYS A 41 29.08 -18.03 25.54
N VAL A 42 28.36 -17.35 24.64
CA VAL A 42 28.51 -17.54 23.17
C VAL A 42 28.78 -16.21 22.48
N THR A 43 29.35 -16.25 21.28
CA THR A 43 29.69 -15.04 20.50
C THR A 43 28.82 -14.93 19.25
N CYS A 44 27.80 -14.06 19.29
CA CYS A 44 26.89 -13.82 18.15
C CYS A 44 27.40 -12.67 17.26
N LYS A 45 28.45 -12.90 16.47
CA LYS A 45 29.09 -11.88 15.62
C LYS A 45 28.12 -11.30 14.59
N GLU A 46 27.42 -12.13 13.82
CA GLU A 46 26.54 -11.65 12.74
C GLU A 46 25.29 -10.99 13.30
N TYR A 47 24.68 -11.55 14.35
CA TYR A 47 23.54 -10.91 15.03
C TYR A 47 23.92 -9.52 15.56
N ASN A 48 25.03 -9.42 16.30
CA ASN A 48 25.48 -8.14 16.87
C ASN A 48 25.83 -7.13 15.77
N LYS A 49 26.48 -7.56 14.69
CA LYS A 49 26.79 -6.71 13.53
C LYS A 49 25.52 -6.14 12.88
N VAL A 50 24.48 -6.96 12.69
CA VAL A 50 23.21 -6.48 12.13
C VAL A 50 22.48 -5.57 13.14
N LEU A 51 22.44 -5.94 14.41
CA LEU A 51 21.85 -5.12 15.48
C LEU A 51 22.51 -3.74 15.57
N HIS A 52 23.84 -3.68 15.53
CA HIS A 52 24.60 -2.42 15.54
C HIS A 52 24.38 -1.58 14.28
N ARG A 53 24.31 -2.21 13.11
CA ARG A 53 24.04 -1.51 11.85
C ARG A 53 22.63 -0.93 11.80
N LEU A 54 21.66 -1.70 12.29
CA LEU A 54 20.25 -1.30 12.26
C LEU A 54 19.95 -0.27 13.35
N ASP A 55 20.63 -0.37 14.50
CA ASP A 55 20.50 0.53 15.64
C ASP A 55 19.03 0.82 16.03
N PRO A 56 18.24 -0.20 16.41
CA PRO A 56 16.80 -0.07 16.61
C PRO A 56 16.45 0.91 17.75
N VAL A 57 15.91 2.08 17.40
CA VAL A 57 15.52 3.13 18.37
C VAL A 57 14.01 3.35 18.44
N SER A 58 13.31 3.34 17.30
CA SER A 58 11.86 3.50 17.26
C SER A 58 11.24 2.80 16.05
N THR A 59 9.93 2.76 15.97
CA THR A 59 9.19 2.05 14.91
C THR A 59 8.13 2.95 14.29
N THR A 60 7.99 2.85 12.98
CA THR A 60 6.97 3.55 12.19
C THR A 60 6.20 2.48 11.40
N ILE A 61 4.87 2.50 11.42
CA ILE A 61 4.08 1.72 10.46
C ILE A 61 3.87 2.55 9.20
N VAL A 62 4.14 1.94 8.05
CA VAL A 62 4.08 2.59 6.74
C VAL A 62 2.93 2.00 5.94
N PHE A 63 2.07 2.86 5.41
CA PHE A 63 0.90 2.52 4.63
C PHE A 63 0.96 3.22 3.25
N PRO A 64 1.43 2.52 2.21
CA PRO A 64 1.18 2.94 0.83
C PRO A 64 -0.31 2.82 0.50
N SER A 65 -0.92 3.90 0.01
CA SER A 65 -2.35 3.97 -0.33
C SER A 65 -2.73 2.98 -1.44
N ALA A 66 -4.01 2.62 -1.60
CA ALA A 66 -4.47 1.72 -2.66
C ALA A 66 -3.93 2.06 -4.07
N HIS A 67 -3.62 1.03 -4.87
CA HIS A 67 -3.31 1.16 -6.31
C HIS A 67 -4.23 0.27 -7.13
N ILE A 68 -5.30 0.87 -7.64
CA ILE A 68 -6.41 0.08 -8.18
C ILE A 68 -6.06 -0.66 -9.48
N ASN A 69 -5.10 -0.16 -10.27
CA ASN A 69 -4.72 -0.78 -11.55
C ASN A 69 -3.80 -2.02 -11.40
N SER A 70 -3.65 -2.57 -10.20
CA SER A 70 -2.94 -3.84 -9.95
C SER A 70 -3.68 -4.63 -8.86
N PRO A 71 -4.28 -5.79 -9.17
CA PRO A 71 -5.02 -6.62 -8.21
C PRO A 71 -4.25 -6.90 -6.90
N ALA A 72 -2.94 -7.12 -6.99
CA ALA A 72 -2.08 -7.40 -5.84
C ALA A 72 -1.90 -6.20 -4.88
N SER A 73 -2.15 -4.97 -5.35
CA SER A 73 -1.89 -3.72 -4.63
C SER A 73 -3.17 -2.91 -4.36
N MET A 74 -4.34 -3.44 -4.72
CA MET A 74 -5.63 -2.73 -4.66
C MET A 74 -6.02 -2.28 -3.26
N PHE A 75 -5.69 -3.05 -2.22
CA PHE A 75 -6.13 -2.78 -0.85
C PHE A 75 -5.21 -1.87 -0.04
N GLY A 76 -4.12 -1.40 -0.63
CA GLY A 76 -3.03 -0.86 0.16
C GLY A 76 -1.99 -1.91 0.50
N HIS A 77 -0.97 -1.52 1.26
CA HIS A 77 -0.03 -2.43 1.89
C HIS A 77 0.37 -1.87 3.25
N THR A 78 0.81 -2.71 4.18
CA THR A 78 1.42 -2.23 5.42
C THR A 78 2.71 -2.95 5.69
N PHE A 79 3.71 -2.19 6.10
CA PHE A 79 4.99 -2.73 6.56
C PHE A 79 5.55 -1.83 7.67
N LEU A 80 6.53 -2.33 8.43
CA LEU A 80 7.15 -1.57 9.51
C LEU A 80 8.49 -1.02 9.06
N ARG A 81 8.84 0.19 9.52
CA ARG A 81 10.18 0.75 9.41
C ARG A 81 10.78 0.80 10.81
N ILE A 82 11.97 0.24 10.98
CA ILE A 82 12.76 0.44 12.20
C ILE A 82 13.67 1.63 11.98
N ASN A 83 13.48 2.66 12.80
CA ASN A 83 14.27 3.89 12.77
C ASN A 83 15.54 3.71 13.61
N SER A 84 16.63 4.24 13.10
CA SER A 84 17.92 4.32 13.79
C SER A 84 18.16 5.66 14.46
N SER A 85 19.21 5.78 15.27
CA SER A 85 19.65 7.08 15.78
C SER A 85 20.30 7.97 14.71
N TYR A 86 20.57 7.42 13.52
CA TYR A 86 21.13 8.18 12.40
C TYR A 86 20.16 9.25 11.87
N ASN A 87 20.70 10.39 11.44
CA ASN A 87 19.92 11.54 10.93
C ASN A 87 19.31 11.33 9.52
N SER A 88 19.11 10.10 9.06
CA SER A 88 18.54 9.82 7.73
C SER A 88 17.58 8.62 7.74
N LYS A 89 16.32 8.88 7.39
CA LYS A 89 15.28 7.86 7.17
C LYS A 89 15.65 6.85 6.08
N LEU A 90 16.52 7.22 5.12
CA LEU A 90 16.92 6.33 4.02
C LEU A 90 17.89 5.23 4.48
N LEU A 91 18.54 5.43 5.63
CA LEU A 91 19.41 4.43 6.27
C LEU A 91 18.64 3.48 7.20
N SER A 92 17.34 3.73 7.39
CA SER A 92 16.45 2.86 8.15
C SER A 92 16.14 1.57 7.38
N TYR A 93 15.68 0.55 8.10
CA TYR A 93 15.29 -0.74 7.53
C TYR A 93 13.77 -0.91 7.52
N ALA A 94 13.25 -1.50 6.45
CA ALA A 94 11.87 -1.95 6.33
C ALA A 94 11.78 -3.43 6.68
N ILE A 95 10.77 -3.78 7.48
CA ILE A 95 10.33 -5.14 7.74
C ILE A 95 9.08 -5.35 6.90
N ASN A 96 9.19 -6.19 5.90
CA ASN A 96 8.10 -6.51 4.99
C ASN A 96 7.67 -7.96 5.19
N TYR A 97 6.41 -8.27 4.91
CA TYR A 97 5.92 -9.64 4.80
C TYR A 97 5.10 -9.75 3.52
N ALA A 98 5.44 -10.71 2.66
CA ALA A 98 4.82 -10.87 1.35
C ALA A 98 4.75 -12.34 0.94
N ALA A 99 3.83 -12.65 0.04
CA ALA A 99 3.77 -13.93 -0.65
C ALA A 99 5.03 -14.14 -1.51
N ASP A 100 5.60 -15.33 -1.43
CA ASP A 100 6.72 -15.78 -2.26
C ASP A 100 6.18 -16.30 -3.60
N ALA A 101 5.84 -15.36 -4.47
CA ALA A 101 5.34 -15.64 -5.82
C ALA A 101 6.41 -15.33 -6.88
N ASP A 102 6.54 -16.20 -7.87
CA ASP A 102 7.43 -15.98 -9.03
C ASP A 102 6.71 -15.08 -10.04
N SER A 103 6.99 -13.77 -9.97
CA SER A 103 6.39 -12.75 -10.82
C SER A 103 6.65 -12.95 -12.31
N ASN A 104 7.60 -13.81 -12.71
CA ASN A 104 7.91 -14.08 -14.11
C ASN A 104 7.11 -15.26 -14.68
N LYS A 105 6.39 -16.02 -13.84
CA LYS A 105 5.65 -17.23 -14.25
C LYS A 105 4.15 -17.15 -14.02
N GLU A 106 3.66 -16.16 -13.28
CA GLU A 106 2.26 -16.09 -12.87
C GLU A 106 1.57 -14.80 -13.36
N ASN A 107 0.44 -14.97 -14.05
CA ASN A 107 -0.48 -13.87 -14.37
C ASN A 107 -1.20 -13.40 -13.09
N GLY A 108 -1.49 -12.09 -12.99
CA GLY A 108 -2.23 -11.47 -11.88
C GLY A 108 -3.56 -12.15 -11.52
N VAL A 109 -4.27 -12.79 -12.46
CA VAL A 109 -5.48 -13.58 -12.17
C VAL A 109 -5.15 -14.87 -11.40
N ILE A 110 -4.12 -15.61 -11.83
CA ILE A 110 -3.66 -16.82 -11.13
C ILE A 110 -3.14 -16.44 -9.75
N PHE A 111 -2.43 -15.32 -9.64
CA PHE A 111 -1.96 -14.77 -8.39
C PHE A 111 -3.11 -14.44 -7.42
N ALA A 112 -4.16 -13.80 -7.90
CA ALA A 112 -5.34 -13.52 -7.08
C ALA A 112 -6.00 -14.82 -6.60
N ILE A 113 -6.25 -15.79 -7.49
CA ILE A 113 -6.91 -17.06 -7.14
C ILE A 113 -6.06 -17.85 -6.13
N LYS A 114 -4.78 -18.09 -6.41
CA LYS A 114 -3.89 -18.79 -5.46
C LYS A 114 -3.80 -18.06 -4.13
N GLY A 115 -3.74 -16.73 -4.14
CA GLY A 115 -3.73 -15.91 -2.94
C GLY A 115 -4.98 -16.02 -2.07
N LEU A 116 -6.16 -16.12 -2.70
CA LEU A 116 -7.44 -16.33 -2.03
C LEU A 116 -7.52 -17.71 -1.34
N PHE A 117 -6.94 -18.74 -1.96
CA PHE A 117 -6.98 -20.12 -1.46
C PHE A 117 -5.72 -20.59 -0.71
N GLY A 118 -4.77 -19.69 -0.42
CA GLY A 118 -3.58 -20.02 0.38
C GLY A 118 -2.49 -20.79 -0.36
N GLY A 119 -2.40 -20.63 -1.67
CA GLY A 119 -1.40 -21.28 -2.53
C GLY A 119 0.00 -20.65 -2.50
N TYR A 120 0.29 -19.76 -1.54
CA TYR A 120 1.59 -19.12 -1.39
C TYR A 120 2.13 -19.28 0.02
N ASP A 121 3.45 -19.47 0.10
CA ASP A 121 4.18 -19.26 1.33
C ASP A 121 4.49 -17.77 1.48
N GLY A 122 4.32 -17.26 2.70
CA GLY A 122 4.70 -15.92 3.08
C GLY A 122 6.00 -15.93 3.86
N LYS A 123 6.82 -14.90 3.62
CA LYS A 123 8.11 -14.73 4.29
C LYS A 123 8.32 -13.30 4.73
N TYR A 124 9.04 -13.13 5.83
CA TYR A 124 9.54 -11.83 6.25
C TYR A 124 10.76 -11.44 5.41
N SER A 125 10.94 -10.15 5.16
CA SER A 125 12.17 -9.61 4.60
C SER A 125 12.59 -8.35 5.33
N LEU A 126 13.89 -8.25 5.60
CA LEU A 126 14.52 -7.09 6.21
C LEU A 126 15.42 -6.43 5.16
N LEU A 127 15.01 -5.27 4.66
CA LEU A 127 15.67 -4.60 3.55
C LEU A 127 15.78 -3.09 3.80
N PRO A 128 16.71 -2.38 3.14
CA PRO A 128 16.80 -0.94 3.27
C PRO A 128 15.49 -0.23 2.89
N TYR A 129 15.07 0.76 3.69
CA TYR A 129 13.79 1.44 3.50
C TYR A 129 13.68 2.14 2.14
N TYR A 130 14.80 2.65 1.61
CA TYR A 130 14.80 3.31 0.29
C TYR A 130 14.36 2.37 -0.84
N GLU A 131 14.55 1.06 -0.71
CA GLU A 131 14.11 0.08 -1.72
C GLU A 131 12.59 -0.03 -1.76
N LYS A 132 11.94 -0.02 -0.58
CA LYS A 132 10.48 0.02 -0.49
C LYS A 132 9.89 1.35 -0.93
N LEU A 133 10.59 2.45 -0.69
CA LEU A 133 10.20 3.74 -1.28
C LEU A 133 10.27 3.70 -2.81
N LYS A 134 11.34 3.12 -3.38
CA LYS A 134 11.48 2.95 -4.83
C LYS A 134 10.39 2.04 -5.42
N GLU A 135 10.01 0.97 -4.73
CA GLU A 135 8.90 0.11 -5.18
C GLU A 135 7.57 0.88 -5.20
N TYR A 136 7.13 1.42 -4.06
CA TYR A 136 5.79 2.00 -3.94
C TYR A 136 5.65 3.42 -4.49
N GLN A 137 6.58 4.31 -4.15
CA GLN A 137 6.50 5.73 -4.55
C GLN A 137 6.89 5.93 -6.01
N ASP A 138 7.90 5.18 -6.47
CA ASP A 138 8.53 5.39 -7.76
C ASP A 138 7.98 4.48 -8.85
N THR A 139 7.83 3.18 -8.61
CA THR A 139 7.32 2.23 -9.61
C THR A 139 5.80 2.10 -9.58
N GLU A 140 5.19 2.01 -8.40
CA GLU A 140 3.73 1.91 -8.28
C GLU A 140 3.02 3.27 -8.26
N ASN A 141 3.77 4.39 -8.12
CA ASN A 141 3.22 5.74 -8.06
C ASN A 141 2.17 5.95 -6.96
N ARG A 142 2.44 5.38 -5.78
CA ARG A 142 1.54 5.42 -4.62
C ARG A 142 1.99 6.46 -3.62
N ASP A 143 1.03 7.19 -3.10
CA ASP A 143 1.28 8.05 -1.95
C ASP A 143 1.48 7.19 -0.70
N ILE A 144 2.34 7.65 0.20
CA ILE A 144 2.72 6.89 1.39
C ILE A 144 2.40 7.70 2.64
N TRP A 145 1.70 7.06 3.57
CA TRP A 145 1.49 7.54 4.92
C TRP A 145 2.42 6.81 5.88
N GLU A 146 3.20 7.57 6.65
CA GLU A 146 4.09 7.04 7.69
C GLU A 146 3.51 7.44 9.06
N TYR A 147 3.22 6.47 9.92
CA TYR A 147 2.70 6.68 11.27
C TYR A 147 3.76 6.25 12.30
N ASP A 148 4.37 7.23 12.97
CA ASP A 148 5.37 6.95 14.00
C ASP A 148 4.67 6.42 15.25
N LEU A 149 5.18 5.31 15.77
CA LEU A 149 4.59 4.62 16.91
C LEU A 149 5.26 5.04 18.21
N ASN A 150 4.51 5.02 19.31
CA ASN A 150 5.00 5.29 20.65
C ASN A 150 5.66 4.05 21.30
N LEU A 151 6.35 3.22 20.52
CA LEU A 151 7.16 2.14 21.04
C LEU A 151 8.47 2.69 21.61
N ASN A 152 8.90 2.16 22.76
CA ASN A 152 10.20 2.48 23.33
C ASN A 152 11.32 1.61 22.71
N ILE A 153 12.57 1.99 22.97
CA ILE A 153 13.75 1.32 22.43
C ILE A 153 13.76 -0.18 22.73
N GLN A 154 13.35 -0.59 23.94
CA GLN A 154 13.34 -2.00 24.33
C GLN A 154 12.25 -2.79 23.62
N GLU A 155 11.07 -2.19 23.41
CA GLU A 155 9.98 -2.79 22.63
C GLU A 155 10.40 -2.95 21.16
N THR A 156 11.03 -1.94 20.57
CA THR A 156 11.55 -2.02 19.19
C THR A 156 12.67 -3.06 19.07
N LYS A 157 13.58 -3.16 20.05
CA LYS A 157 14.63 -4.19 20.10
C LYS A 157 14.05 -5.60 20.21
N ARG A 158 13.07 -5.80 21.09
CA ARG A 158 12.36 -7.07 21.25
C ARG A 158 11.71 -7.53 19.94
N MET A 159 11.09 -6.60 19.22
CA MET A 159 10.53 -6.89 17.90
C MET A 159 11.62 -7.33 16.91
N PHE A 160 12.74 -6.60 16.87
CA PHE A 160 13.87 -6.93 16.00
C PHE A 160 14.49 -8.31 16.33
N GLU A 161 14.74 -8.60 17.61
CA GLU A 161 15.20 -9.92 18.05
C GLU A 161 14.31 -11.02 17.51
N HIS A 162 12.99 -10.80 17.53
CA HIS A 162 12.06 -11.80 17.05
C HIS A 162 12.09 -11.95 15.53
N ILE A 163 12.18 -10.84 14.79
CA ILE A 163 12.35 -10.86 13.33
C ILE A 163 13.59 -11.64 12.94
N TRP A 164 14.69 -11.51 13.69
CA TRP A 164 15.90 -12.29 13.46
C TRP A 164 15.64 -13.80 13.50
N GLU A 165 14.77 -14.28 14.40
CA GLU A 165 14.42 -15.71 14.51
C GLU A 165 13.56 -16.21 13.35
N VAL A 166 12.71 -15.36 12.77
CA VAL A 166 11.68 -15.77 11.80
C VAL A 166 11.94 -15.33 10.37
N LYS A 167 12.98 -14.52 10.11
CA LYS A 167 13.28 -13.99 8.77
C LYS A 167 13.52 -15.07 7.71
N ASP A 168 14.00 -16.25 8.12
CA ASP A 168 14.29 -17.37 7.21
C ASP A 168 13.22 -18.49 7.31
N THR A 169 12.05 -18.16 7.86
CA THR A 169 10.91 -19.09 7.98
C THR A 169 9.79 -18.75 7.01
N TYR A 170 9.06 -19.78 6.59
CA TYR A 170 7.93 -19.70 5.68
C TYR A 170 6.64 -20.05 6.42
N THR A 171 5.59 -19.28 6.19
CA THR A 171 4.26 -19.54 6.75
C THR A 171 3.19 -19.33 5.70
N THR A 172 2.11 -20.11 5.71
CA THR A 172 1.02 -19.97 4.73
C THR A 172 0.51 -18.53 4.64
N TYR A 173 0.52 -17.97 3.43
CA TYR A 173 0.03 -16.63 3.13
C TYR A 173 -1.42 -16.70 2.67
N LEU A 174 -2.34 -16.10 3.45
CA LEU A 174 -3.76 -16.01 3.12
C LEU A 174 -4.15 -14.55 2.95
N PHE A 175 -4.71 -14.18 1.80
CA PHE A 175 -5.02 -12.79 1.46
C PHE A 175 -5.94 -12.11 2.47
N PHE A 176 -6.92 -12.84 3.01
CA PHE A 176 -7.88 -12.25 3.94
C PHE A 176 -7.33 -12.12 5.36
N ASN A 177 -6.70 -13.14 5.94
CA ASN A 177 -6.45 -13.16 7.39
C ASN A 177 -5.01 -13.51 7.83
N ARG A 178 -4.12 -13.89 6.90
CA ARG A 178 -2.69 -14.15 7.19
C ARG A 178 -1.80 -13.46 6.15
N ASN A 179 -2.04 -12.16 5.99
CA ASN A 179 -1.37 -11.30 5.02
C ASN A 179 -0.31 -10.40 5.70
N CYS A 180 0.26 -9.49 4.91
CA CYS A 180 1.21 -8.48 5.37
C CYS A 180 0.77 -7.72 6.62
N SER A 181 -0.49 -7.29 6.67
CA SER A 181 -1.02 -6.50 7.77
C SER A 181 -1.15 -7.30 9.05
N TYR A 182 -1.61 -8.56 8.96
CA TYR A 182 -1.64 -9.46 10.11
C TYR A 182 -0.25 -9.69 10.71
N ALA A 183 0.75 -9.91 9.83
CA ALA A 183 2.14 -10.09 10.22
C ALA A 183 2.71 -8.86 10.94
N MET A 184 2.33 -7.64 10.53
CA MET A 184 2.76 -6.40 11.22
C MET A 184 2.11 -6.27 12.61
N LEU A 185 0.81 -6.55 12.74
CA LEU A 185 0.13 -6.54 14.04
C LEU A 185 0.76 -7.54 15.02
N TRP A 186 1.12 -8.72 14.52
CA TRP A 186 1.78 -9.74 15.31
C TRP A 186 3.14 -9.26 15.84
N LEU A 187 3.95 -8.62 15.02
CA LEU A 187 5.23 -8.04 15.43
C LEU A 187 5.05 -6.92 16.48
N LEU A 188 4.00 -6.11 16.37
CA LEU A 188 3.69 -5.08 17.38
C LEU A 188 3.30 -5.69 18.73
N GLU A 189 2.54 -6.78 18.74
CA GLU A 189 2.23 -7.52 19.97
C GLU A 189 3.48 -8.19 20.57
N VAL A 190 4.40 -8.69 19.74
CA VAL A 190 5.71 -9.16 20.23
C VAL A 190 6.50 -8.01 20.86
N ALA A 191 6.51 -6.83 20.25
CA ALA A 191 7.16 -5.63 20.77
C ALA A 191 6.61 -5.25 22.16
N ARG A 192 5.27 -5.18 22.27
CA ARG A 192 4.53 -4.81 23.48
C ARG A 192 3.46 -5.88 23.78
N PRO A 193 3.78 -6.89 24.63
CA PRO A 193 2.89 -8.03 24.93
C PRO A 193 1.54 -7.69 25.57
N SER A 194 1.36 -6.47 26.09
CA SER A 194 0.08 -6.00 26.60
C SER A 194 -0.91 -5.60 25.50
N LEU A 195 -0.49 -5.62 24.23
CA LEU A 195 -1.37 -5.37 23.09
C LEU A 195 -2.10 -6.62 22.64
N HIS A 196 -3.33 -6.43 22.18
CA HIS A 196 -4.20 -7.46 21.60
C HIS A 196 -4.80 -6.98 20.27
N LEU A 197 -3.96 -6.45 19.38
CA LEU A 197 -4.38 -5.83 18.11
C LEU A 197 -5.03 -6.82 17.14
N ARG A 198 -4.52 -8.05 17.09
CA ARG A 198 -5.04 -9.08 16.17
C ARG A 198 -6.43 -9.56 16.57
N GLY A 199 -6.80 -9.42 17.84
CA GLY A 199 -8.11 -9.82 18.36
C GLY A 199 -9.28 -9.02 17.77
N ASP A 200 -9.03 -7.83 17.23
CA ASP A 200 -10.05 -7.02 16.56
C ASP A 200 -10.45 -7.59 15.17
N PHE A 201 -9.75 -8.61 14.66
CA PHE A 201 -9.94 -9.17 13.32
C PHE A 201 -10.42 -10.62 13.36
N ILE A 202 -11.64 -10.87 12.87
CA ILE A 202 -12.27 -12.20 12.91
C ILE A 202 -12.16 -12.93 11.56
N TYR A 203 -12.52 -12.27 10.47
CA TYR A 203 -12.60 -12.89 9.13
C TYR A 203 -11.62 -12.31 8.11
N GLN A 204 -11.20 -11.05 8.27
CA GLN A 204 -10.24 -10.40 7.39
C GLN A 204 -9.35 -9.44 8.17
N VAL A 205 -8.24 -9.04 7.57
CA VAL A 205 -7.28 -8.06 8.07
C VAL A 205 -6.89 -7.17 6.90
N SER A 206 -7.52 -6.01 6.74
CA SER A 206 -7.15 -5.09 5.65
C SER A 206 -6.09 -4.09 6.11
N PRO A 207 -5.20 -3.64 5.21
CA PRO A 207 -4.18 -2.64 5.50
C PRO A 207 -4.70 -1.41 6.26
N LEU A 208 -5.77 -0.76 5.78
CA LEU A 208 -6.29 0.45 6.42
C LEU A 208 -6.92 0.16 7.79
N GLU A 209 -7.66 -0.95 7.95
CA GLU A 209 -8.24 -1.32 9.25
C GLU A 209 -7.17 -1.58 10.32
N THR A 210 -5.99 -2.05 9.93
CA THR A 210 -4.86 -2.16 10.88
C THR A 210 -4.38 -0.80 11.37
N ILE A 211 -4.40 0.23 10.53
CA ILE A 211 -4.06 1.60 10.97
C ILE A 211 -5.13 2.14 11.91
N PHE A 212 -6.43 1.90 11.65
CA PHE A 212 -7.51 2.24 12.59
C PHE A 212 -7.34 1.54 13.94
N THR A 213 -6.99 0.26 13.93
CA THR A 213 -6.75 -0.54 15.14
C THR A 213 -5.56 0.00 15.95
N ILE A 214 -4.46 0.36 15.27
CA ILE A 214 -3.27 0.96 15.89
C ILE A 214 -3.59 2.36 16.47
N LYS A 215 -4.42 3.15 15.79
CA LYS A 215 -4.95 4.43 16.31
C LYS A 215 -5.79 4.22 17.57
N LYS A 216 -6.74 3.27 17.55
CA LYS A 216 -7.60 2.90 18.68
C LYS A 216 -6.78 2.45 19.90
N ALA A 217 -5.71 1.69 19.67
CA ALA A 217 -4.74 1.27 20.70
C ALA A 217 -3.82 2.41 21.19
N LYS A 218 -4.01 3.65 20.72
CA LYS A 218 -3.22 4.84 21.08
C LYS A 218 -1.72 4.66 20.83
N LEU A 219 -1.36 3.93 19.77
CA LEU A 219 0.03 3.70 19.41
C LEU A 219 0.61 4.82 18.54
N ILE A 220 -0.22 5.51 17.77
CA ILE A 220 0.23 6.56 16.84
C ILE A 220 0.63 7.81 17.62
N LYS A 221 1.91 8.19 17.52
CA LYS A 221 2.49 9.42 18.10
C LYS A 221 2.37 10.60 17.14
N SER A 222 2.69 10.38 15.87
CA SER A 222 2.65 11.38 14.79
C SER A 222 2.48 10.70 13.44
N TYR A 223 2.15 11.47 12.41
CA TYR A 223 2.09 10.98 11.04
C TYR A 223 2.77 11.94 10.07
N SER A 224 3.22 11.41 8.93
CA SER A 224 3.75 12.20 7.83
C SER A 224 3.34 11.63 6.47
N PHE A 225 3.22 12.52 5.48
CA PHE A 225 2.82 12.19 4.13
C PHE A 225 4.01 12.31 3.18
N ARG A 226 4.12 11.34 2.26
CA ARG A 226 5.11 11.33 1.20
C ARG A 226 4.41 11.14 -0.14
N ALA A 227 4.50 12.19 -0.96
CA ALA A 227 3.84 12.22 -2.26
C ALA A 227 4.55 11.32 -3.29
N SER A 228 3.77 10.62 -4.09
CA SER A 228 4.21 9.80 -5.22
C SER A 228 4.83 10.64 -6.34
N SER A 229 5.54 9.98 -7.27
CA SER A 229 6.00 10.66 -8.49
C SER A 229 4.83 11.29 -9.28
N ARG A 230 3.66 10.63 -9.29
CA ARG A 230 2.44 11.17 -9.92
C ARG A 230 1.93 12.43 -9.21
N SER A 231 1.88 12.43 -7.87
CA SER A 231 1.45 13.59 -7.08
C SER A 231 2.40 14.79 -7.24
N GLN A 232 3.70 14.54 -7.41
CA GLN A 232 4.68 15.58 -7.77
C GLN A 232 4.39 16.17 -9.16
N ILE A 233 4.18 15.32 -10.16
CA ILE A 233 3.83 15.76 -11.53
C ILE A 233 2.53 16.56 -11.55
N GLU A 234 1.52 16.10 -10.82
CA GLU A 234 0.23 16.77 -10.69
C GLU A 234 0.36 18.17 -10.08
N ALA A 235 1.24 18.33 -9.08
CA ALA A 235 1.48 19.63 -8.46
C ALA A 235 2.00 20.67 -9.46
N TYR A 236 2.94 20.28 -10.34
CA TYR A 236 3.40 21.15 -11.43
C TYR A 236 2.33 21.36 -12.50
N ARG A 237 1.57 20.32 -12.85
CA ARG A 237 0.47 20.40 -13.81
C ARG A 237 -0.59 21.43 -13.40
N SER A 238 -0.87 21.54 -12.10
CA SER A 238 -1.88 22.46 -11.56
C SER A 238 -1.53 23.95 -11.72
N ILE A 239 -0.26 24.30 -11.94
CA ILE A 239 0.22 25.70 -12.05
C ILE A 239 0.75 26.07 -13.44
N LEU A 240 0.89 25.08 -14.33
CA LEU A 240 1.37 25.27 -15.69
C LEU A 240 0.20 25.24 -16.67
N SER A 241 0.26 26.08 -17.69
CA SER A 241 -0.69 26.06 -18.80
C SER A 241 -0.48 24.84 -19.68
N TYR A 242 -1.49 24.49 -20.50
CA TYR A 242 -1.39 23.38 -21.44
C TYR A 242 -0.15 23.48 -22.36
N LYS A 243 0.13 24.68 -22.89
CA LYS A 243 1.31 24.92 -23.74
C LYS A 243 2.62 24.65 -22.99
N GLU A 244 2.72 25.12 -21.74
CA GLU A 244 3.90 24.91 -20.88
C GLU A 244 4.09 23.41 -20.53
N ILE A 245 3.00 22.68 -20.30
CA ILE A 245 3.02 21.23 -20.07
C ILE A 245 3.51 20.48 -21.31
N GLN A 246 3.06 20.88 -22.51
CA GLN A 246 3.56 20.27 -23.76
C GLN A 246 5.05 20.53 -23.97
N LEU A 247 5.53 21.75 -23.66
CA LEU A 247 6.97 22.04 -23.68
C LEU A 247 7.74 21.13 -22.72
N ALA A 248 7.25 20.92 -21.50
CA ALA A 248 7.88 20.03 -20.53
C ALA A 248 7.96 18.57 -21.05
N LYS A 249 6.88 18.08 -21.68
CA LYS A 249 6.85 16.76 -22.33
C LYS A 249 7.83 16.64 -23.49
N GLN A 250 7.95 17.68 -24.31
CA GLN A 250 8.88 17.70 -25.43
C GLN A 250 10.33 17.74 -24.95
N LEU A 251 10.63 18.51 -23.90
CA LEU A 251 11.95 18.54 -23.27
C LEU A 251 12.32 17.19 -22.63
N SER A 252 11.38 16.53 -21.94
CA SER A 252 11.63 15.22 -21.35
C SER A 252 11.89 14.13 -22.39
N LYS A 253 11.33 14.29 -23.60
CA LYS A 253 11.55 13.41 -24.76
C LYS A 253 12.66 13.88 -25.69
N ASN A 254 13.35 14.98 -25.36
CA ASN A 254 14.38 15.59 -26.18
C ASN A 254 13.93 15.88 -27.64
N THR A 255 12.67 16.22 -27.85
CA THR A 255 12.10 16.51 -29.19
C THR A 255 12.18 17.98 -29.56
N ILE A 256 12.58 18.85 -28.64
CA ILE A 256 12.87 20.26 -28.89
C ILE A 256 14.24 20.63 -28.34
N SER A 257 14.85 21.63 -28.94
CA SER A 257 16.15 22.15 -28.53
C SER A 257 16.06 22.85 -27.18
N LEU A 258 16.84 22.35 -26.22
CA LEU A 258 16.93 22.96 -24.89
C LEU A 258 17.51 24.39 -24.96
N SER A 259 18.44 24.66 -25.88
CA SER A 259 19.04 25.98 -26.03
C SER A 259 18.02 27.01 -26.53
N ASP A 260 17.13 26.61 -27.45
CA ASP A 260 16.07 27.48 -27.97
C ASP A 260 15.04 27.78 -26.89
N PHE A 261 14.64 26.76 -26.12
CA PHE A 261 13.77 26.94 -24.95
C PHE A 261 14.35 27.93 -23.92
N ILE A 262 15.65 27.82 -23.62
CA ILE A 262 16.32 28.75 -22.68
C ILE A 262 16.30 30.18 -23.22
N LYS A 263 16.46 30.39 -24.53
CA LYS A 263 16.53 31.71 -25.16
C LYS A 263 15.17 32.36 -25.36
N ASP A 264 14.07 31.61 -25.30
CA ASP A 264 12.72 32.12 -25.51
C ASP A 264 12.36 33.21 -24.48
N LYS A 265 12.28 34.47 -24.93
CA LYS A 265 11.97 35.62 -24.06
C LYS A 265 10.50 35.71 -23.68
N GLN A 266 9.61 34.95 -24.32
CA GLN A 266 8.18 34.95 -24.02
C GLN A 266 7.88 34.23 -22.69
N ILE A 267 8.75 33.30 -22.28
CA ILE A 267 8.58 32.53 -21.05
C ILE A 267 9.42 33.18 -19.93
N ILE A 268 8.74 33.67 -18.90
CA ILE A 268 9.39 34.25 -17.71
C ILE A 268 10.24 33.19 -16.98
N LEU A 269 11.28 33.64 -16.27
CA LEU A 269 12.28 32.77 -15.67
C LEU A 269 11.68 31.71 -14.73
N ASP A 270 10.73 32.07 -13.87
CA ASP A 270 10.10 31.11 -12.95
C ASP A 270 9.32 30.03 -13.68
N LYS A 271 8.63 30.38 -14.77
CA LYS A 271 7.94 29.40 -15.62
C LYS A 271 8.93 28.46 -16.29
N LYS A 272 10.07 28.97 -16.78
CA LYS A 272 11.14 28.10 -17.32
C LYS A 272 11.64 27.09 -16.27
N ARG A 273 11.82 27.54 -15.03
CA ARG A 273 12.24 26.67 -13.92
C ARG A 273 11.21 25.57 -13.66
N TYR A 274 9.92 25.89 -13.58
CA TYR A 274 8.86 24.90 -13.37
C TYR A 274 8.67 23.95 -14.54
N ILE A 275 8.79 24.43 -15.78
CA ILE A 275 8.74 23.58 -16.99
C ILE A 275 9.88 22.56 -16.98
N LEU A 276 11.10 22.97 -16.63
CA LEU A 276 12.24 22.04 -16.50
C LEU A 276 12.06 21.07 -15.33
N GLU A 277 11.53 21.52 -14.20
CA GLU A 277 11.21 20.63 -13.08
C GLU A 277 10.17 19.58 -13.48
N LEU A 278 9.11 19.97 -14.20
CA LEU A 278 8.15 19.02 -14.74
C LEU A 278 8.79 18.07 -15.76
N ALA A 279 9.64 18.56 -16.67
CA ALA A 279 10.35 17.73 -17.64
C ALA A 279 11.24 16.67 -16.97
N ILE A 280 11.95 17.05 -15.90
CA ILE A 280 12.77 16.14 -15.10
C ILE A 280 11.90 15.09 -14.41
N ASN A 281 10.78 15.49 -13.80
CA ASN A 281 9.86 14.55 -13.14
C ASN A 281 9.23 13.58 -14.15
N LEU A 282 8.85 14.04 -15.35
CA LEU A 282 8.33 13.20 -16.44
C LEU A 282 9.37 12.20 -16.93
N LEU A 283 10.61 12.64 -17.13
CA LEU A 283 11.72 11.77 -17.53
C LEU A 283 11.98 10.68 -16.47
N GLN A 284 11.99 11.06 -15.19
CA GLN A 284 12.12 10.11 -14.08
C GLN A 284 10.97 9.12 -14.05
N TYR A 285 9.74 9.59 -14.22
CA TYR A 285 8.55 8.75 -14.28
C TYR A 285 8.64 7.73 -15.41
N ASP A 286 8.97 8.15 -16.64
CA ASP A 286 9.06 7.25 -17.78
C ASP A 286 10.18 6.20 -17.60
N TYR A 287 11.31 6.57 -16.98
CA TYR A 287 12.37 5.61 -16.62
C TYR A 287 11.90 4.59 -15.58
N LYS A 288 11.22 5.04 -14.51
CA LYS A 288 10.66 4.17 -13.46
C LYS A 288 9.59 3.22 -14.00
N GLN A 289 8.80 3.66 -14.97
CA GLN A 289 7.83 2.82 -15.69
C GLN A 289 8.47 1.95 -16.78
N LYS A 290 9.81 1.89 -16.88
CA LYS A 290 10.56 1.11 -17.88
C LYS A 290 10.22 1.45 -19.34
N LYS A 291 9.79 2.68 -19.60
CA LYS A 291 9.45 3.15 -20.97
C LYS A 291 10.65 3.67 -21.75
N ILE A 292 11.75 3.99 -21.06
CA ILE A 292 13.00 4.49 -21.65
C ILE A 292 14.20 3.74 -21.08
N THR A 293 15.30 3.72 -21.84
CA THR A 293 16.54 3.07 -21.42
C THR A 293 17.27 3.88 -20.35
N LYS A 294 18.16 3.22 -19.61
CA LYS A 294 18.98 3.86 -18.58
C LYS A 294 19.94 4.89 -19.18
N GLU A 295 20.50 4.58 -20.34
CA GLU A 295 21.46 5.44 -21.04
C GLU A 295 20.79 6.75 -21.46
N TYR A 296 19.62 6.65 -22.09
CA TYR A 296 18.80 7.81 -22.45
C TYR A 296 18.40 8.64 -21.22
N TYR A 297 17.95 7.96 -20.15
CA TYR A 297 17.60 8.61 -18.90
C TYR A 297 18.78 9.41 -18.33
N LEU A 298 19.95 8.80 -18.17
CA LEU A 298 21.11 9.45 -17.57
C LEU A 298 21.58 10.67 -18.38
N GLN A 299 21.63 10.56 -19.71
CA GLN A 299 22.05 11.65 -20.58
C GLN A 299 21.08 12.84 -20.51
N THR A 300 19.78 12.59 -20.70
CA THR A 300 18.76 13.64 -20.67
C THR A 300 18.63 14.24 -19.27
N PHE A 301 18.66 13.39 -18.23
CA PHE A 301 18.55 13.84 -16.83
C PHE A 301 19.71 14.77 -16.46
N HIS A 302 20.95 14.40 -16.80
CA HIS A 302 22.12 15.24 -16.57
C HIS A 302 21.98 16.61 -17.26
N THR A 303 21.59 16.61 -18.53
CA THR A 303 21.41 17.83 -19.33
C THR A 303 20.34 18.76 -18.76
N LEU A 304 19.16 18.22 -18.42
CA LEU A 304 18.06 19.00 -17.87
C LEU A 304 18.37 19.52 -16.46
N THR A 305 18.95 18.70 -15.60
CA THR A 305 19.28 19.08 -14.21
C THR A 305 20.41 20.11 -14.14
N LEU A 306 21.45 19.98 -14.97
CA LEU A 306 22.50 21.01 -15.07
C LEU A 306 21.93 22.35 -15.51
N THR A 307 21.08 22.34 -16.53
CA THR A 307 20.40 23.56 -17.01
C THR A 307 19.51 24.15 -15.92
N ARG A 308 18.71 23.32 -15.25
CA ARG A 308 17.83 23.77 -14.17
C ARG A 308 18.64 24.35 -13.01
N ALA A 309 19.76 23.75 -12.62
CA ALA A 309 20.62 24.24 -11.55
C ALA A 309 21.18 25.63 -11.83
N LYS A 310 21.60 25.91 -13.07
CA LYS A 310 22.11 27.23 -13.49
C LYS A 310 21.07 28.35 -13.40
N MET A 311 19.77 28.03 -13.39
CA MET A 311 18.70 29.02 -13.31
C MET A 311 18.45 29.55 -11.89
N GLY A 312 19.13 29.04 -10.86
CA GLY A 312 18.98 29.51 -9.48
C GLY A 312 17.76 28.97 -8.74
N LYS A 313 17.46 29.53 -7.57
CA LYS A 313 16.38 29.07 -6.68
C LYS A 313 15.00 29.52 -7.18
N THR A 314 14.00 28.65 -7.02
CA THR A 314 12.57 28.96 -7.18
C THR A 314 11.79 28.47 -5.96
N LYS A 315 10.55 28.92 -5.80
CA LYS A 315 9.64 28.38 -4.78
C LYS A 315 9.36 26.91 -5.10
N LYS A 316 9.74 26.00 -4.21
CA LYS A 316 9.45 24.58 -4.37
C LYS A 316 7.94 24.37 -4.38
N ILE A 317 7.44 23.65 -5.38
CA ILE A 317 6.04 23.24 -5.42
C ILE A 317 5.87 22.04 -4.49
N ILE A 318 4.90 22.15 -3.59
CA ILE A 318 4.56 21.10 -2.63
C ILE A 318 3.24 20.49 -3.10
N PRO A 319 3.19 19.18 -3.39
CA PRO A 319 1.94 18.52 -3.74
C PRO A 319 0.88 18.70 -2.66
N LYS A 320 -0.37 18.85 -3.07
CA LYS A 320 -1.50 18.88 -2.15
C LYS A 320 -1.54 17.53 -1.42
N GLN A 321 -1.48 17.58 -0.09
CA GLN A 321 -1.69 16.40 0.73
C GLN A 321 -3.17 15.98 0.62
N PRO A 322 -3.47 14.70 0.31
CA PRO A 322 -4.83 14.18 0.34
C PRO A 322 -5.32 14.05 1.79
N ASP A 323 -6.61 13.80 1.95
CA ASP A 323 -7.18 13.49 3.25
C ASP A 323 -6.48 12.28 3.87
N ASN A 324 -6.28 12.32 5.18
CA ASN A 324 -5.64 11.21 5.86
C ASN A 324 -6.59 9.99 5.81
N PRO A 325 -6.12 8.79 5.44
CA PRO A 325 -6.94 7.59 5.42
C PRO A 325 -7.69 7.32 6.74
N LEU A 326 -7.14 7.78 7.88
CA LEU A 326 -7.77 7.71 9.21
C LEU A 326 -8.97 8.67 9.42
N GLN A 327 -9.30 9.49 8.42
CA GLN A 327 -10.52 10.31 8.36
C GLN A 327 -11.62 9.61 7.54
N GLY A 328 -11.30 8.52 6.85
CA GLY A 328 -12.28 7.73 6.11
C GLY A 328 -13.16 6.88 7.01
N HIS A 329 -14.16 6.26 6.40
CA HIS A 329 -14.98 5.24 7.07
C HIS A 329 -14.20 3.92 7.21
N GLN A 330 -14.72 3.04 8.07
CA GLN A 330 -14.21 1.67 8.21
C GLN A 330 -14.89 0.72 7.20
N ALA A 331 -14.26 -0.41 6.92
CA ALA A 331 -14.65 -1.34 5.85
C ALA A 331 -16.03 -1.99 6.04
N ASN A 332 -16.38 -2.32 7.29
CA ASN A 332 -17.61 -3.05 7.61
C ASN A 332 -18.82 -2.13 7.57
N ARG A 333 -19.82 -2.49 6.77
CA ARG A 333 -21.10 -1.77 6.66
C ARG A 333 -22.26 -2.74 6.88
N LEU A 334 -23.18 -2.33 7.75
CA LEU A 334 -24.48 -2.94 7.96
C LEU A 334 -25.54 -1.91 7.58
N ASN A 335 -26.47 -2.27 6.70
CA ASN A 335 -27.58 -1.40 6.32
C ASN A 335 -28.91 -2.09 6.63
N ILE A 336 -29.87 -1.30 7.10
CA ILE A 336 -31.27 -1.67 7.20
C ILE A 336 -32.05 -0.60 6.43
N GLY A 337 -32.89 -1.02 5.50
CA GLY A 337 -33.70 -0.14 4.66
C GLY A 337 -35.14 -0.62 4.57
N PHE A 338 -36.00 0.25 4.04
CA PHE A 338 -37.37 -0.10 3.70
C PHE A 338 -37.63 0.35 2.27
N GLU A 339 -38.26 -0.50 1.49
CA GLU A 339 -38.70 -0.17 0.14
C GLU A 339 -40.16 -0.57 -0.04
N THR A 340 -40.84 0.08 -0.99
CA THR A 340 -42.20 -0.28 -1.37
C THR A 340 -42.19 -0.67 -2.83
N TYR A 341 -42.59 -1.92 -3.12
CA TYR A 341 -42.67 -2.46 -4.46
C TYR A 341 -44.04 -3.13 -4.63
N ASP A 342 -44.76 -2.82 -5.72
CA ASP A 342 -46.14 -3.28 -5.95
C ASP A 342 -47.10 -3.08 -4.76
N ASN A 343 -47.02 -1.90 -4.12
CA ASN A 343 -47.76 -1.56 -2.88
C ASN A 343 -47.49 -2.49 -1.69
N GLN A 344 -46.42 -3.29 -1.73
CA GLN A 344 -45.97 -4.12 -0.61
C GLN A 344 -44.74 -3.47 0.04
N LEU A 345 -44.78 -3.34 1.37
CA LEU A 345 -43.62 -2.95 2.14
C LEU A 345 -42.65 -4.12 2.22
N ALA A 346 -41.39 -3.86 1.90
CA ALA A 346 -40.30 -4.80 2.09
C ALA A 346 -39.18 -4.15 2.92
N THR A 347 -38.48 -4.96 3.68
CA THR A 347 -37.34 -4.55 4.51
C THR A 347 -36.06 -5.09 3.89
N ILE A 348 -35.08 -4.23 3.72
CA ILE A 348 -33.77 -4.56 3.17
C ILE A 348 -32.79 -4.73 4.33
N PHE A 349 -32.03 -5.82 4.32
CA PHE A 349 -30.90 -6.04 5.20
C PHE A 349 -29.66 -6.29 4.36
N SER A 350 -28.63 -5.46 4.52
CA SER A 350 -27.38 -5.61 3.76
C SER A 350 -26.16 -5.66 4.68
N ILE A 351 -25.22 -6.54 4.34
CA ILE A 351 -23.91 -6.65 5.00
C ILE A 351 -22.81 -6.61 3.95
N ARG A 352 -21.86 -5.69 4.15
CA ARG A 352 -20.64 -5.61 3.37
C ARG A 352 -19.42 -5.57 4.28
N PRO A 353 -18.58 -6.62 4.27
CA PRO A 353 -17.38 -6.67 5.08
C PRO A 353 -16.21 -5.85 4.49
N VAL A 354 -16.13 -5.70 3.17
CA VAL A 354 -14.94 -5.19 2.47
C VAL A 354 -15.38 -4.33 1.29
N TYR A 355 -14.75 -3.22 0.93
CA TYR A 355 -13.81 -2.32 1.61
C TYR A 355 -14.30 -0.88 1.51
N HIS A 356 -14.72 -0.45 0.31
CA HIS A 356 -15.24 0.89 0.02
C HIS A 356 -16.04 0.86 -1.28
N SER A 357 -17.17 1.57 -1.33
CA SER A 357 -17.98 1.73 -2.54
C SER A 357 -18.37 3.19 -2.82
N PHE A 358 -18.95 3.45 -3.98
CA PHE A 358 -19.42 4.79 -4.35
C PHE A 358 -20.56 5.31 -3.46
N GLU A 359 -21.26 4.44 -2.73
CA GLU A 359 -22.25 4.84 -1.73
C GLU A 359 -21.64 5.32 -0.40
N ASP A 360 -20.33 5.19 -0.23
CA ASP A 360 -19.62 5.69 0.95
C ASP A 360 -19.00 7.07 0.72
N SER A 361 -18.62 7.74 1.81
CA SER A 361 -17.84 8.97 1.72
C SER A 361 -16.47 8.69 1.08
N PRO A 362 -16.04 9.45 0.05
CA PRO A 362 -14.74 9.25 -0.58
C PRO A 362 -13.56 9.79 0.25
N ILE A 363 -13.82 10.43 1.40
CA ILE A 363 -12.79 11.01 2.28
C ILE A 363 -11.83 9.91 2.75
N GLY A 364 -10.52 10.12 2.60
CA GLY A 364 -9.50 9.14 2.98
C GLY A 364 -9.28 8.00 1.98
N PHE A 365 -10.04 7.96 0.87
CA PHE A 365 -9.92 6.97 -0.19
C PHE A 365 -9.51 7.60 -1.52
N LEU A 366 -9.01 6.77 -2.44
CA LEU A 366 -8.69 7.24 -3.79
C LEU A 366 -10.00 7.49 -4.54
N ARG A 367 -10.20 8.72 -5.01
CA ARG A 367 -11.42 9.07 -5.75
C ARG A 367 -11.57 8.22 -7.01
N GLY A 368 -12.81 7.80 -7.31
CA GLY A 368 -13.10 6.98 -8.48
C GLY A 368 -12.78 5.50 -8.28
N THR A 369 -12.63 5.04 -7.03
CA THR A 369 -12.34 3.64 -6.72
C THR A 369 -13.47 2.97 -5.95
N GLN A 370 -13.76 1.73 -6.29
CA GLN A 370 -14.64 0.85 -5.52
C GLN A 370 -14.00 -0.52 -5.45
N ILE A 371 -14.06 -1.11 -4.26
CA ILE A 371 -13.56 -2.44 -3.97
C ILE A 371 -14.54 -3.07 -2.99
N GLU A 372 -15.33 -4.03 -3.47
CA GLU A 372 -16.25 -4.79 -2.65
C GLU A 372 -15.99 -6.28 -2.78
N PHE A 373 -15.99 -6.97 -1.63
CA PHE A 373 -15.95 -8.43 -1.56
C PHE A 373 -17.07 -8.89 -0.63
N PHE A 374 -17.84 -9.87 -1.10
CA PHE A 374 -18.90 -10.50 -0.32
C PHE A 374 -19.94 -9.53 0.26
N ASN A 375 -20.60 -8.74 -0.60
CA ASN A 375 -21.79 -8.00 -0.19
C ASN A 375 -23.03 -8.87 -0.36
N ILE A 376 -23.84 -9.01 0.68
CA ILE A 376 -25.12 -9.74 0.63
C ILE A 376 -26.23 -8.77 1.01
N GLU A 377 -27.27 -8.74 0.19
CA GLU A 377 -28.49 -7.99 0.40
C GLU A 377 -29.68 -8.94 0.41
N LEU A 378 -30.46 -8.86 1.47
CA LEU A 378 -31.64 -9.66 1.70
C LEU A 378 -32.87 -8.77 1.70
N LEU A 379 -33.92 -9.22 1.03
CA LEU A 379 -35.22 -8.56 1.00
C LEU A 379 -36.24 -9.41 1.76
N GLY A 380 -36.73 -8.87 2.88
CA GLY A 380 -37.79 -9.45 3.70
C GLY A 380 -39.14 -8.83 3.36
N SER A 381 -40.11 -9.65 2.96
CA SER A 381 -41.49 -9.22 2.66
C SER A 381 -42.50 -10.20 3.27
N ASN A 382 -43.80 -9.94 3.08
CA ASN A 382 -44.87 -10.88 3.46
C ASN A 382 -44.73 -12.25 2.77
N ASN A 383 -44.03 -12.31 1.64
CA ASN A 383 -43.78 -13.54 0.87
C ASN A 383 -42.51 -14.28 1.34
N GLY A 384 -41.88 -13.84 2.44
CA GLY A 384 -40.67 -14.42 3.00
C GLY A 384 -39.41 -13.61 2.72
N LEU A 385 -38.27 -14.20 3.09
CA LEU A 385 -36.94 -13.62 2.92
C LEU A 385 -36.32 -14.13 1.60
N LYS A 386 -35.84 -13.20 0.77
CA LYS A 386 -35.17 -13.48 -0.49
C LYS A 386 -33.78 -12.86 -0.50
N ILE A 387 -32.86 -13.46 -1.25
CA ILE A 387 -31.57 -12.84 -1.56
C ILE A 387 -31.81 -11.94 -2.76
N GLU A 388 -31.73 -10.63 -2.56
CA GLU A 388 -31.88 -9.67 -3.66
C GLU A 388 -30.60 -9.59 -4.47
N LYS A 389 -29.46 -9.48 -3.77
CA LYS A 389 -28.14 -9.35 -4.36
C LYS A 389 -27.09 -10.07 -3.55
N ALA A 390 -26.19 -10.79 -4.22
CA ALA A 390 -25.00 -11.38 -3.60
C ALA A 390 -23.77 -11.12 -4.47
N THR A 391 -23.02 -10.08 -4.13
CA THR A 391 -21.81 -9.68 -4.84
C THR A 391 -20.61 -10.44 -4.30
N LEU A 392 -19.96 -11.24 -5.14
CA LEU A 392 -18.69 -11.88 -4.80
C LEU A 392 -17.55 -10.87 -4.87
N LEU A 393 -17.50 -10.11 -5.96
CA LEU A 393 -16.46 -9.16 -6.29
C LEU A 393 -17.03 -7.98 -7.07
N SER A 394 -16.70 -6.76 -6.67
CA SER A 394 -17.04 -5.54 -7.40
C SER A 394 -15.88 -4.57 -7.35
N LEU A 395 -15.27 -4.31 -8.50
CA LEU A 395 -14.08 -3.48 -8.65
C LEU A 395 -14.34 -2.40 -9.69
N TYR A 396 -14.11 -1.14 -9.33
CA TYR A 396 -14.16 -0.02 -10.27
C TYR A 396 -12.90 0.82 -10.19
N SER A 397 -12.28 1.08 -11.33
CA SER A 397 -11.19 2.04 -11.51
C SER A 397 -11.63 3.13 -12.48
N ILE A 398 -12.16 4.22 -11.96
CA ILE A 398 -12.64 5.38 -12.72
C ILE A 398 -11.57 6.47 -12.63
N THR A 399 -10.46 6.27 -13.35
CA THR A 399 -9.30 7.17 -13.27
C THR A 399 -9.38 8.22 -14.38
N GLN A 400 -9.29 9.50 -14.00
CA GLN A 400 -9.39 10.63 -14.92
C GLN A 400 -8.21 10.70 -15.90
N ILE A 401 -8.53 11.02 -17.16
CA ILE A 401 -7.56 11.45 -18.18
C ILE A 401 -7.20 12.91 -17.94
N ASP A 402 -5.92 13.21 -18.05
CA ASP A 402 -5.39 14.56 -18.02
C ASP A 402 -4.40 14.82 -19.17
N SER A 403 -3.86 16.04 -19.23
CA SER A 403 -2.92 16.44 -20.28
C SER A 403 -1.60 15.66 -20.28
N ILE A 404 -1.31 14.87 -19.24
CA ILE A 404 -0.11 14.07 -19.02
C ILE A 404 -0.44 12.57 -19.08
N PHE A 405 -1.43 12.11 -18.31
CA PHE A 405 -1.78 10.70 -18.15
C PHE A 405 -3.13 10.37 -18.81
N THR A 406 -3.16 9.27 -19.56
CA THR A 406 -4.36 8.76 -20.24
C THR A 406 -4.67 7.33 -19.77
N PRO A 407 -5.01 7.11 -18.47
CA PRO A 407 -5.30 5.78 -17.96
C PRO A 407 -6.60 5.23 -18.55
N LEU A 408 -6.66 3.91 -18.72
CA LEU A 408 -7.89 3.20 -19.05
C LEU A 408 -8.74 3.09 -17.78
N SER A 409 -10.02 3.47 -17.86
CA SER A 409 -10.99 3.19 -16.82
C SER A 409 -11.58 1.80 -17.04
N TRP A 410 -11.87 1.07 -15.97
CA TRP A 410 -12.39 -0.28 -16.06
C TRP A 410 -13.25 -0.66 -14.86
N LYS A 411 -14.10 -1.66 -15.08
CA LYS A 411 -14.97 -2.25 -14.07
C LYS A 411 -14.96 -3.77 -14.20
N LEU A 412 -14.97 -4.47 -13.07
CA LEU A 412 -15.25 -5.89 -12.98
C LEU A 412 -16.30 -6.10 -11.89
N GLN A 413 -17.41 -6.73 -12.21
CA GLN A 413 -18.43 -7.10 -11.23
C GLN A 413 -18.83 -8.56 -11.43
N MET A 414 -18.92 -9.32 -10.35
CA MET A 414 -19.24 -10.74 -10.35
C MET A 414 -20.15 -11.04 -9.15
N GLY A 415 -21.31 -11.64 -9.41
CA GLY A 415 -22.24 -11.99 -8.36
C GLY A 415 -23.62 -12.37 -8.87
N TRP A 416 -24.55 -12.52 -7.94
CA TRP A 416 -25.95 -12.74 -8.20
C TRP A 416 -26.72 -11.43 -8.04
N ASP A 417 -27.58 -11.14 -9.00
CA ASP A 417 -28.47 -9.99 -8.98
C ASP A 417 -29.88 -10.43 -9.41
N THR A 418 -30.90 -9.87 -8.79
CA THR A 418 -32.29 -10.19 -9.09
C THR A 418 -32.76 -9.32 -10.23
N ASN A 419 -33.10 -9.96 -11.35
CA ASN A 419 -33.69 -9.25 -12.48
C ASN A 419 -35.07 -8.72 -12.07
N SER A 420 -35.24 -7.40 -12.08
CA SER A 420 -36.49 -6.73 -11.71
C SER A 420 -37.69 -7.10 -12.59
N ILE A 421 -37.46 -7.56 -13.83
CA ILE A 421 -38.50 -7.99 -14.77
C ILE A 421 -38.90 -9.44 -14.53
N GLU A 422 -37.92 -10.35 -14.46
CA GLU A 422 -38.20 -11.78 -14.32
C GLU A 422 -38.40 -12.22 -12.86
N GLN A 423 -38.08 -11.35 -11.90
CA GLN A 423 -37.99 -11.64 -10.46
C GLN A 423 -37.19 -12.91 -10.15
N LYS A 424 -36.14 -13.16 -10.95
CA LYS A 424 -35.23 -14.29 -10.79
C LYS A 424 -33.82 -13.79 -10.58
N THR A 425 -33.21 -14.31 -9.53
CA THR A 425 -31.78 -14.11 -9.23
C THR A 425 -30.94 -14.87 -10.25
N LYS A 426 -30.09 -14.15 -10.98
CA LYS A 426 -29.17 -14.72 -11.98
C LYS A 426 -27.73 -14.38 -11.62
N PHE A 427 -26.83 -15.31 -11.88
CA PHE A 427 -25.40 -15.06 -11.76
C PHE A 427 -24.92 -14.30 -13.00
N ASN A 428 -24.33 -13.12 -12.78
CA ASN A 428 -23.85 -12.25 -13.84
C ASN A 428 -22.38 -11.88 -13.58
N THR A 429 -21.64 -11.70 -14.68
CA THR A 429 -20.27 -11.16 -14.65
C THR A 429 -20.18 -10.08 -15.73
N THR A 430 -19.81 -8.86 -15.34
CA THR A 430 -19.64 -7.73 -16.26
C THR A 430 -18.20 -7.23 -16.22
N ILE A 431 -17.61 -7.03 -17.39
CA ILE A 431 -16.26 -6.50 -17.53
C ILE A 431 -16.32 -5.35 -18.53
N ASP A 432 -16.15 -4.14 -18.01
CA ASP A 432 -16.33 -2.94 -18.81
C ASP A 432 -15.03 -2.15 -18.88
N PHE A 433 -14.79 -1.51 -20.01
CA PHE A 433 -13.64 -0.62 -20.22
C PHE A 433 -14.07 0.69 -20.83
N GLY A 434 -13.27 1.74 -20.58
CA GLY A 434 -13.46 3.01 -21.25
C GLY A 434 -12.64 4.12 -20.63
N TRP A 435 -13.21 5.31 -20.60
CA TRP A 435 -12.46 6.54 -20.30
C TRP A 435 -13.25 7.47 -19.39
N THR A 436 -12.50 8.22 -18.58
CA THR A 436 -13.05 9.21 -17.66
C THR A 436 -12.48 10.58 -17.98
N LEU A 437 -13.35 11.56 -18.18
CA LEU A 437 -13.00 12.97 -18.39
C LEU A 437 -13.48 13.78 -17.18
N GLY A 438 -12.63 14.64 -16.62
CA GLY A 438 -13.04 15.45 -15.48
C GLY A 438 -11.90 16.15 -14.77
N ASN A 439 -12.23 16.69 -13.60
CA ASN A 439 -11.29 17.35 -12.70
C ASN A 439 -11.67 17.07 -11.23
N ASN A 440 -11.06 17.81 -10.29
CA ASN A 440 -11.29 17.65 -8.86
C ASN A 440 -12.73 17.98 -8.39
N LEU A 441 -13.52 18.71 -9.18
CA LEU A 441 -14.91 19.06 -8.85
C LEU A 441 -15.90 18.00 -9.35
N GLY A 442 -15.65 17.41 -10.52
CA GLY A 442 -16.57 16.45 -11.13
C GLY A 442 -15.92 15.69 -12.28
N TYR A 443 -16.48 14.53 -12.62
CA TYR A 443 -16.07 13.75 -13.79
C TYR A 443 -17.25 13.05 -14.44
N ILE A 444 -17.09 12.79 -15.73
CA ILE A 444 -17.97 11.96 -16.56
C ILE A 444 -17.13 10.78 -17.02
N TYR A 445 -17.68 9.58 -16.96
CA TYR A 445 -17.04 8.39 -17.48
C TYR A 445 -17.97 7.65 -18.43
N ILE A 446 -17.37 6.98 -19.40
CA ILE A 446 -18.05 6.08 -20.32
C ILE A 446 -17.38 4.72 -20.18
N LEU A 447 -18.16 3.69 -19.92
CA LEU A 447 -17.74 2.30 -19.88
C LEU A 447 -18.59 1.52 -20.89
N GLY A 448 -17.93 0.72 -21.72
CA GLY A 448 -18.59 -0.24 -22.61
C GLY A 448 -18.35 -1.66 -22.11
N ASP A 449 -19.41 -2.45 -22.01
CA ASP A 449 -19.34 -3.87 -21.70
C ASP A 449 -18.77 -4.64 -22.90
N LEU A 450 -17.74 -5.46 -22.66
CA LEU A 450 -17.13 -6.30 -23.68
C LEU A 450 -18.01 -7.48 -24.11
N PHE A 451 -18.87 -7.96 -23.22
CA PHE A 451 -19.58 -9.22 -23.40
C PHE A 451 -21.05 -9.04 -23.77
N GLY A 452 -21.62 -7.84 -23.57
CA GLY A 452 -22.93 -7.45 -24.07
C GLY A 452 -23.99 -8.52 -23.83
N TYR A 453 -24.35 -8.75 -22.57
CA TYR A 453 -25.40 -9.71 -22.21
C TYR A 453 -26.81 -9.22 -22.53
#